data_AF-A0A960HN56-F1
#
_entry.id   AF-A0A960HN56-F1
#
_cell.length_a   1.000
_cell.length_b   1.000
_cell.length_c   1.000
_cell.angle_alpha   90.00
_cell.angle_beta   90.00
_cell.angle_gamma   90.00
#
_symmetry.space_group_name_H-M   'P 1'
#
loop_
_entity.id
_entity.type
_entity.pdbx_description
1 polymer ?
#
loop_
_entity_poly.entity_id
_entity_poly.type
_entity_poly.pdbx_seq_one_letter_code
_entity_poly.pdbx_strand_id
1 'polypeptide(L)'
;LHDTRGTALVNAFAGLQRGVARFDTAVGGLGGSPFAHGAGGNLATEGLVAMLDDLGVDTGIDVERLLDAAALIGELVGRDLPSAVAHHGPRLRSAAGG
;
A
#
# COMPACT_ATOMS: atom_id res chain seq x y z
N LEU A 1 1.23 5.12 8.93
CA LEU A 1 0.71 4.09 9.88
C LEU A 1 1.56 2.82 9.74
N HIS A 2 1.74 2.03 10.79
CA HIS A 2 2.45 0.73 10.72
C HIS A 2 1.45 -0.42 10.72
N ASP A 3 1.75 -1.48 9.96
CA ASP A 3 0.85 -2.61 9.76
C ASP A 3 1.29 -3.90 10.47
N THR A 4 2.01 -3.75 11.59
CA THR A 4 2.47 -4.85 12.45
C THR A 4 1.36 -5.82 12.88
N ARG A 5 0.10 -5.36 12.92
CA ARG A 5 -1.06 -6.16 13.35
C ARG A 5 -2.17 -6.25 12.30
N GLY A 6 -1.91 -5.87 11.04
CA GLY A 6 -2.91 -5.94 9.97
C GLY A 6 -4.08 -4.94 10.13
N THR A 7 -3.88 -3.84 10.85
CA THR A 7 -4.93 -2.84 11.14
C THR A 7 -4.67 -1.49 10.48
N ALA A 8 -3.56 -1.32 9.76
CA ALA A 8 -3.18 -0.01 9.23
C ALA A 8 -4.18 0.53 8.19
N LEU A 9 -4.70 -0.32 7.30
CA LEU A 9 -5.73 0.09 6.32
C LEU A 9 -7.03 0.51 7.00
N VAL A 10 -7.50 -0.26 7.98
CA VAL A 10 -8.72 0.09 8.73
C VAL A 10 -8.55 1.40 9.49
N ASN A 11 -7.38 1.64 10.07
CA ASN A 11 -7.06 2.91 10.73
C ASN A 11 -6.97 4.08 9.73
N ALA A 12 -6.40 3.86 8.53
CA ALA A 12 -6.38 4.87 7.47
C ALA A 12 -7.80 5.22 7.01
N PHE A 13 -8.63 4.21 6.78
CA PHE A 13 -10.04 4.38 6.43
C PHE A 13 -10.82 5.13 7.51
N ALA A 14 -10.63 4.77 8.79
CA ALA A 14 -11.24 5.50 9.90
C ALA A 14 -10.78 6.96 9.95
N GLY A 15 -9.50 7.24 9.67
CA GLY A 15 -8.98 8.60 9.55
C GLY A 15 -9.63 9.36 8.38
N LEU A 16 -9.76 8.72 7.22
CA LEU A 16 -10.42 9.30 6.04
C LEU A 16 -11.86 9.73 6.36
N GLN A 17 -12.62 8.88 7.07
CA GLN A 17 -13.98 9.22 7.53
C GLN A 17 -14.05 10.41 8.50
N ARG A 18 -12.92 10.78 9.11
CA ARG A 18 -12.79 11.96 10.00
C ARG A 18 -12.18 13.17 9.29
N GLY A 19 -12.01 13.11 7.96
CA GLY A 19 -11.47 14.21 7.15
C GLY A 19 -9.94 14.24 7.06
N VAL A 20 -9.23 13.20 7.50
CA VAL A 20 -7.80 13.08 7.27
C VAL A 20 -7.56 12.79 5.79
N ALA A 21 -6.74 13.61 5.14
CA ALA A 21 -6.44 13.50 3.70
C ALA A 21 -4.94 13.28 3.40
N ARG A 22 -4.10 13.13 4.43
CA ARG A 22 -2.66 12.90 4.28
C ARG A 22 -2.24 11.69 5.09
N PHE A 23 -1.61 10.73 4.42
CA PHE A 23 -1.14 9.48 5.01
C PHE A 23 0.28 9.18 4.55
N ASP A 24 1.16 8.89 5.51
CA ASP A 24 2.49 8.38 5.21
C ASP A 24 2.45 6.85 5.10
N THR A 25 3.05 6.35 4.01
CA THR A 25 3.10 4.93 3.59
C THR A 25 4.51 4.58 3.11
N ALA A 26 4.75 3.31 2.80
CA ALA A 26 5.96 2.88 2.10
C ALA A 26 5.62 1.88 0.99
N VAL A 27 6.31 2.00 -0.14
CA VAL A 27 6.17 1.08 -1.28
C VAL A 27 6.47 -0.35 -0.83
N GLY A 28 5.62 -1.28 -1.25
CA GLY A 28 5.63 -2.68 -0.85
C GLY A 28 5.38 -2.95 0.64
N GLY A 29 5.06 -1.93 1.45
CA GLY A 29 5.00 -2.05 2.91
C GLY A 29 6.39 -2.16 3.55
N LEU A 30 7.41 -1.56 2.91
CA LEU A 30 8.76 -1.49 3.44
C LEU A 30 8.81 -0.91 4.87
N GLY A 31 9.85 -1.29 5.59
CA GLY A 31 10.02 -0.99 7.01
C GLY A 31 9.93 -2.25 7.86
N GLY A 32 9.85 -2.05 9.17
CA GLY A 32 10.04 -3.12 10.15
C GLY A 32 11.52 -3.27 10.51
N SER A 33 11.79 -3.70 11.74
CA SER A 33 13.16 -3.91 12.21
C SER A 33 13.61 -5.31 11.83
N PRO A 34 14.78 -5.47 11.15
CA PRO A 34 15.35 -6.80 10.91
C PRO A 34 15.70 -7.52 12.22
N PHE A 35 15.78 -6.78 13.34
CA PHE A 35 16.12 -7.30 14.66
C PHE A 35 14.88 -7.65 15.51
N ALA A 36 13.66 -7.30 15.09
CA ALA A 36 12.44 -7.57 15.85
C ALA A 36 11.54 -8.54 15.08
N HIS A 37 11.56 -9.82 15.49
CA HIS A 37 10.69 -10.84 14.92
C HIS A 37 9.21 -10.45 15.10
N GLY A 38 8.47 -10.36 13.99
CA GLY A 38 7.06 -9.98 13.97
C GLY A 38 6.79 -8.47 13.95
N ALA A 39 7.80 -7.61 13.94
CA ALA A 39 7.59 -6.18 13.68
C ALA A 39 7.26 -5.96 12.19
N GLY A 40 5.97 -6.02 11.84
CA GLY A 40 5.52 -5.69 10.49
C GLY A 40 5.88 -4.26 10.07
N GLY A 41 5.91 -4.05 8.75
CA GLY A 41 6.37 -2.80 8.14
C GLY A 41 5.36 -1.66 8.19
N ASN A 42 5.59 -0.66 7.34
CA ASN A 42 4.64 0.42 7.14
C ASN A 42 3.39 -0.07 6.42
N LEU A 43 2.32 0.72 6.49
CA LEU A 43 1.21 0.61 5.56
C LEU A 43 1.74 0.66 4.12
N ALA A 44 1.44 -0.37 3.35
CA ALA A 44 1.83 -0.47 1.94
C ALA A 44 1.14 0.62 1.11
N THR A 45 1.91 1.33 0.29
CA THR A 45 1.36 2.37 -0.60
C THR A 45 0.33 1.77 -1.57
N GLU A 46 0.60 0.58 -2.13
CA GLU A 46 -0.30 -0.09 -3.07
C GLU A 46 -1.64 -0.43 -2.42
N GLY A 47 -1.61 -0.90 -1.17
CA GLY A 47 -2.81 -1.23 -0.42
C GLY A 47 -3.68 0.00 -0.16
N LEU A 48 -3.08 1.13 0.20
CA LEU A 48 -3.82 2.37 0.42
C LEU A 48 -4.39 2.91 -0.90
N VAL A 49 -3.59 2.96 -1.96
CA VAL A 49 -4.02 3.46 -3.27
C VAL A 49 -5.15 2.60 -3.82
N ALA A 50 -5.03 1.27 -3.80
CA ALA A 50 -6.08 0.38 -4.27
C ALA A 50 -7.38 0.54 -3.46
N MET A 51 -7.30 0.72 -2.13
CA MET A 51 -8.49 1.00 -1.33
C MET A 51 -9.13 2.35 -1.69
N LEU A 52 -8.33 3.38 -1.93
CA LEU A 52 -8.84 4.71 -2.32
C LEU A 52 -9.47 4.68 -3.71
N ASP A 53 -8.88 3.95 -4.66
CA ASP A 53 -9.45 3.72 -5.99
C ASP A 53 -10.80 2.98 -5.91
N ASP A 54 -10.87 1.89 -5.12
CA ASP A 54 -12.12 1.16 -4.83
C ASP A 54 -13.21 2.08 -4.23
N LEU A 55 -12.81 3.15 -3.52
CA LEU A 55 -13.71 4.16 -2.92
C LEU A 55 -14.00 5.35 -3.84
N GLY A 56 -13.41 5.39 -5.05
CA GLY A 56 -13.55 6.50 -5.99
C GLY A 56 -12.82 7.79 -5.55
N VAL A 57 -11.79 7.66 -4.71
CA VAL A 57 -10.97 8.79 -4.24
C VAL A 57 -9.71 8.89 -5.08
N ASP A 58 -9.60 9.98 -5.84
CA ASP A 58 -8.40 10.25 -6.65
C ASP A 58 -7.20 10.58 -5.77
N THR A 59 -6.09 9.89 -6.04
CA THR A 59 -4.79 10.08 -5.37
C THR A 59 -3.75 10.72 -6.30
N GLY A 60 -4.01 10.79 -7.61
CA GLY A 60 -3.04 11.16 -8.63
C GLY A 60 -1.93 10.13 -8.85
N ILE A 61 -2.03 8.93 -8.27
CA ILE A 61 -1.02 7.87 -8.39
C ILE A 61 -1.48 6.84 -9.42
N ASP A 62 -0.61 6.57 -10.40
CA ASP A 62 -0.78 5.48 -11.37
C ASP A 62 -0.45 4.15 -10.68
N VAL A 63 -1.45 3.28 -10.57
CA VAL A 63 -1.31 2.01 -9.85
C VAL A 63 -0.37 1.04 -10.57
N GLU A 64 -0.33 1.04 -11.90
CA GLU A 64 0.53 0.12 -12.67
C GLU A 64 2.00 0.51 -12.47
N ARG A 65 2.29 1.81 -12.59
CA ARG A 65 3.65 2.32 -12.32
C ARG A 65 4.07 2.11 -10.86
N LEU A 66 3.12 2.11 -9.93
CA LEU A 66 3.37 1.81 -8.53
C LEU A 66 3.71 0.33 -8.33
N LEU A 67 3.02 -0.58 -9.02
CA LEU A 67 3.33 -2.02 -9.01
C LEU A 67 4.73 -2.30 -9.59
N ASP A 68 5.10 -1.64 -10.69
CA ASP A 68 6.45 -1.72 -11.27
C ASP A 68 7.52 -1.26 -10.26
N ALA A 69 7.25 -0.16 -9.55
CA ALA A 69 8.16 0.34 -8.52
C ALA A 69 8.27 -0.65 -7.34
N ALA A 70 7.18 -1.29 -6.94
CA ALA A 70 7.18 -2.30 -5.89
C ALA A 70 8.01 -3.53 -6.29
N ALA A 71 7.87 -3.99 -7.55
CA ALA A 71 8.67 -5.10 -8.07
C ALA A 71 10.17 -4.77 -8.05
N LEU A 72 10.56 -3.60 -8.57
CA LEU A 72 11.95 -3.13 -8.56
C LEU A 72 12.52 -3.06 -7.14
N ILE A 73 11.74 -2.54 -6.19
CA ILE A 73 12.17 -2.46 -4.79
C ILE A 73 12.37 -3.85 -4.18
N GLY A 74 11.51 -4.81 -4.51
CA GLY A 74 11.65 -6.19 -4.04
C GLY A 74 12.96 -6.81 -4.49
N GLU A 75 13.31 -6.60 -5.77
CA GLU A 75 14.61 -7.02 -6.32
C GLU A 75 15.79 -6.36 -5.60
N LEU A 76 15.73 -5.04 -5.40
CA LEU A 76 16.82 -4.28 -4.76
C LEU A 76 17.04 -4.66 -3.29
N VAL A 77 15.96 -4.93 -2.55
CA VAL A 77 16.06 -5.35 -1.14
C VAL A 77 16.40 -6.84 -1.04
N GLY A 78 16.22 -7.62 -2.11
CA GLY A 78 16.52 -9.04 -2.16
C GLY A 78 15.58 -9.90 -1.32
N ARG A 79 14.33 -9.46 -1.13
CA ARG A 79 13.30 -10.20 -0.40
C ARG A 79 11.90 -9.82 -0.87
N ASP A 80 10.94 -10.72 -0.62
CA ASP A 80 9.54 -10.44 -0.85
C ASP A 80 9.04 -9.29 0.03
N LEU A 81 8.25 -8.41 -0.59
CA LEU A 81 7.61 -7.29 0.08
C LEU A 81 6.26 -7.74 0.66
N PRO A 82 5.82 -7.22 1.83
CA PRO A 82 4.56 -7.64 2.45
C PRO A 82 3.27 -7.20 1.72
N SER A 83 3.35 -6.32 0.73
CA SER A 83 2.16 -5.79 0.04
C SER A 83 1.42 -6.86 -0.77
N ALA A 84 0.22 -7.24 -0.31
CA ALA A 84 -0.65 -8.19 -1.03
C ALA A 84 -1.08 -7.66 -2.41
N VAL A 85 -1.30 -6.35 -2.54
CA VAL A 85 -1.66 -5.73 -3.82
C VAL A 85 -0.48 -5.76 -4.79
N ALA A 86 0.76 -5.60 -4.31
CA ALA A 86 1.94 -5.79 -5.17
C ALA A 86 2.02 -7.22 -5.75
N HIS A 87 1.62 -8.23 -4.96
CA HIS A 87 1.67 -9.64 -5.38
C HIS A 87 0.48 -10.10 -6.22
N HIS A 88 -0.69 -9.50 -6.03
CA HIS A 88 -1.95 -10.01 -6.57
C HIS A 88 -2.70 -9.01 -7.44
N GLY A 89 -2.22 -7.77 -7.52
CA GLY A 89 -2.87 -6.66 -8.21
C GLY A 89 -4.06 -6.08 -7.42
N PRO A 90 -4.62 -4.97 -7.92
CA PRO A 90 -5.85 -4.37 -7.38
C PRO A 90 -7.10 -5.21 -7.71
N ARG A 91 -8.19 -5.02 -6.95
CA ARG A 91 -9.44 -5.77 -7.12
C ARG A 91 -10.14 -5.51 -8.46
N LEU A 92 -10.11 -4.26 -8.92
CA LEU A 92 -10.73 -3.83 -10.18
C LEU A 92 -9.66 -3.14 -11.02
N ARG A 93 -9.50 -3.56 -12.28
CA ARG A 93 -8.87 -2.70 -13.28
C ARG A 93 -9.96 -1.75 -13.73
N SER A 94 -9.97 -0.51 -13.23
CA SER A 94 -10.83 0.50 -13.82
C SER A 94 -10.40 0.65 -15.28
N ALA A 95 -11.22 0.16 -16.20
CA ALA A 95 -11.08 0.45 -17.61
C ALA A 95 -11.44 1.92 -17.80
N ALA A 96 -10.54 2.82 -17.42
CA ALA A 96 -10.69 4.24 -17.66
C ALA A 96 -10.06 4.55 -19.03
N GLY A 97 -10.88 4.57 -20.08
CA GLY A 97 -10.49 5.11 -21.38
C GLY A 97 -11.23 4.55 -22.61
N GLY A 98 -12.54 4.75 -22.68
CA GLY A 98 -13.34 4.71 -23.91
C GLY A 98 -14.21 5.97 -23.98
#